data_AF-T0TYS4-F1
#
_entry.id   AF-T0TYS4-F1
#
_cell.length_a   1.000
_cell.length_b   1.000
_cell.length_c   1.000
_cell.angle_alpha   90.00
_cell.angle_beta   90.00
_cell.angle_gamma   90.00
#
_symmetry.space_group_name_H-M   'P 1'
#
loop_
_entity.id
_entity.type
_entity.pdbx_description
1 polymer ?
#
loop_
_entity_poly.entity_id
_entity_poly.type
_entity_poly.pdbx_seq_one_letter_code
_entity_poly.pdbx_strand_id
1 'polypeptide(L)'
;MIASEQDLHLVQSPAQMEGLGENQIIDEESVQDAPDYRFVVKNFSNENDIIQELEKTRLIVDLSEEPNLYTQIAGISAGIPQVNRVQTEYVDHLKNGYVLSKGDKELEKAITHFLLELKPWNEALVYSIEKIQEYTGQRLIEKWEGWMKERHG
;
A
#
# COMPACT_ATOMS: atom_id res chain seq x y z
N MET A 1 -23.00 0.46 -76.49
CA MET A 1 -24.10 1.41 -76.79
C MET A 1 -25.07 1.35 -75.61
N ILE A 2 -25.26 2.50 -74.94
CA ILE A 2 -26.43 2.88 -74.12
C ILE A 2 -26.55 2.11 -72.78
N ALA A 3 -26.06 2.67 -71.65
CA ALA A 3 -26.79 3.51 -70.68
C ALA A 3 -28.04 2.78 -70.11
N SER A 4 -28.31 2.68 -68.81
CA SER A 4 -27.97 3.55 -67.66
C SER A 4 -28.45 2.87 -66.36
N GLU A 5 -27.68 3.05 -65.28
CA GLU A 5 -28.10 2.84 -63.89
C GLU A 5 -29.12 3.93 -63.48
N GLN A 6 -30.30 3.52 -62.98
CA GLN A 6 -31.32 4.28 -62.25
C GLN A 6 -32.05 3.24 -61.38
N ASP A 7 -32.21 3.33 -60.06
CA ASP A 7 -32.40 4.51 -59.23
C ASP A 7 -31.66 4.38 -57.88
N LEU A 8 -30.68 5.28 -57.70
CA LEU A 8 -30.15 5.70 -56.41
C LEU A 8 -30.74 7.09 -56.13
N HIS A 9 -31.74 7.15 -55.26
CA HIS A 9 -32.24 8.38 -54.64
C HIS A 9 -32.71 7.99 -53.24
N LEU A 10 -32.00 8.36 -52.17
CA LEU A 10 -32.16 9.67 -51.57
C LEU A 10 -30.89 10.10 -50.80
N VAL A 11 -30.11 10.99 -51.43
CA VAL A 11 -29.32 12.14 -50.94
C VAL A 11 -28.77 12.12 -49.49
N GLN A 12 -27.44 12.26 -49.38
CA GLN A 12 -26.69 12.69 -48.19
C GLN A 12 -26.75 14.21 -47.95
N SER A 13 -26.89 14.60 -46.66
CA SER A 13 -26.20 15.65 -45.86
C SER A 13 -26.08 17.10 -46.38
N PRO A 14 -26.18 18.17 -45.53
CA PRO A 14 -25.04 18.53 -44.65
C PRO A 14 -25.33 19.36 -43.36
N ALA A 15 -24.26 19.51 -42.59
CA ALA A 15 -23.90 20.66 -41.73
C ALA A 15 -24.37 20.71 -40.27
N GLN A 16 -23.38 21.01 -39.42
CA GLN A 16 -23.45 21.18 -37.98
C GLN A 16 -24.01 22.55 -37.55
N MET A 17 -24.40 22.57 -36.28
CA MET A 17 -24.40 23.65 -35.29
C MET A 17 -25.72 24.38 -34.96
N GLU A 18 -25.91 24.46 -33.64
CA GLU A 18 -26.74 25.37 -32.83
C GLU A 18 -28.14 24.91 -32.39
N GLY A 19 -28.13 24.35 -31.17
CA GLY A 19 -29.27 24.23 -30.28
C GLY A 19 -28.76 24.16 -28.84
N LEU A 20 -28.11 25.25 -28.38
CA LEU A 20 -27.89 25.51 -26.97
C LEU A 20 -29.26 25.57 -26.29
N GLY A 21 -29.59 24.60 -25.43
CA GLY A 21 -30.92 24.64 -24.81
C GLY A 21 -31.36 23.48 -23.93
N GLU A 22 -30.52 22.49 -23.63
CA GLU A 22 -30.89 21.49 -22.63
C GLU A 22 -29.87 21.55 -21.48
N ASN A 23 -30.23 22.29 -20.43
CA ASN A 23 -29.75 21.91 -19.11
C ASN A 23 -30.30 20.51 -18.87
N GLN A 24 -29.45 19.49 -18.98
CA GLN A 24 -29.74 18.21 -18.36
C GLN A 24 -29.84 18.50 -16.87
N ILE A 25 -31.07 18.48 -16.35
CA ILE A 25 -31.28 18.38 -14.92
C ILE A 25 -30.63 17.04 -14.56
N ILE A 26 -29.44 17.11 -13.97
CA ILE A 26 -28.86 15.95 -13.31
C ILE A 26 -29.79 15.75 -12.12
N ASP A 27 -30.66 14.76 -12.19
CA ASP A 27 -31.44 14.32 -11.04
C ASP A 27 -30.43 13.93 -9.97
N GLU A 28 -30.22 14.81 -8.98
CA GLU A 28 -29.37 14.58 -7.80
C GLU A 28 -29.84 13.33 -7.00
N GLU A 29 -31.02 12.80 -7.31
CA GLU A 29 -31.62 11.59 -6.72
C GLU A 29 -31.15 10.26 -7.33
N SER A 30 -30.31 10.26 -8.36
CA SER A 30 -29.85 9.01 -9.02
C SER A 30 -28.54 8.43 -8.47
N VAL A 31 -27.86 9.09 -7.52
CA VAL A 31 -26.74 8.48 -6.78
C VAL A 31 -27.27 7.63 -5.64
N GLN A 32 -27.91 6.51 -5.99
CA GLN A 32 -28.41 5.53 -5.03
C GLN A 32 -27.24 4.83 -4.32
N ASP A 33 -27.03 5.18 -3.05
CA ASP A 33 -26.58 4.33 -1.94
C ASP A 33 -25.50 3.26 -2.24
N ALA A 34 -24.38 3.65 -2.85
CA ALA A 34 -23.19 2.81 -2.76
C ALA A 34 -22.70 2.85 -1.29
N PRO A 35 -22.57 1.70 -0.59
CA PRO A 35 -22.06 1.69 0.77
C PRO A 35 -20.66 2.32 0.84
N ASP A 36 -20.47 3.24 1.79
CA ASP A 36 -19.18 3.88 2.06
C ASP A 36 -18.24 2.88 2.75
N TYR A 37 -17.55 2.10 1.93
CA TYR A 37 -16.58 1.12 2.39
C TYR A 37 -15.30 1.82 2.85
N ARG A 38 -14.94 1.62 4.11
CA ARG A 38 -13.64 2.06 4.67
C ARG A 38 -12.47 1.15 4.31
N PHE A 39 -12.58 0.39 3.22
CA PHE A 39 -11.51 -0.48 2.71
C PHE A 39 -11.39 -0.32 1.20
N VAL A 40 -10.16 -0.45 0.70
CA VAL A 40 -9.84 -0.43 -0.73
C VAL A 40 -8.84 -1.53 -1.02
N VAL A 41 -9.04 -2.26 -2.12
CA VAL A 41 -8.06 -3.23 -2.63
C VAL A 41 -7.22 -2.55 -3.70
N LYS A 42 -5.90 -2.59 -3.54
CA LYS A 42 -4.93 -1.98 -4.46
C LYS A 42 -3.97 -3.05 -4.96
N ASN A 43 -3.62 -2.96 -6.24
CA ASN A 43 -2.52 -3.72 -6.81
C ASN A 43 -1.30 -2.82 -6.89
N PHE A 44 -0.21 -3.24 -6.25
CA PHE A 44 1.08 -2.56 -6.36
C PHE A 44 1.91 -3.27 -7.43
N SER A 45 2.43 -2.47 -8.36
CA SER A 45 3.19 -2.97 -9.51
C SER A 45 4.68 -2.68 -9.39
N ASN A 46 5.05 -1.79 -8.48
CA ASN A 46 6.42 -1.40 -8.21
C ASN A 46 6.57 -0.91 -6.75
N GLU A 47 7.81 -0.72 -6.34
CA GLU A 47 8.21 -0.28 -5.01
C GLU A 47 7.73 1.13 -4.64
N ASN A 48 7.65 2.04 -5.62
CA ASN A 48 7.23 3.42 -5.40
C ASN A 48 5.73 3.50 -5.04
N ASP A 49 4.90 2.60 -5.59
CA ASP A 49 3.49 2.48 -5.20
C ASP A 49 3.36 2.16 -3.70
N ILE A 50 4.22 1.26 -3.19
CA ILE A 50 4.25 0.87 -1.78
C ILE A 50 4.66 2.05 -0.91
N ILE A 51 5.72 2.77 -1.28
CA ILE A 51 6.20 3.94 -0.53
C ILE A 51 5.09 5.00 -0.39
N GLN A 52 4.38 5.29 -1.48
CA GLN A 52 3.29 6.27 -1.47
C GLN A 52 2.14 5.83 -0.55
N GLU A 53 1.80 4.54 -0.54
CA GLU A 53 0.78 4.03 0.38
C GLU A 53 1.23 4.13 1.85
N LEU A 54 2.51 3.86 2.11
CA LEU A 54 3.05 3.86 3.46
C LEU A 54 3.10 5.25 4.09
N GLU A 55 3.15 6.34 3.31
CA GLU A 55 3.21 7.73 3.80
C GLU A 55 2.10 8.06 4.82
N LYS A 56 0.91 7.48 4.64
CA LYS A 56 -0.26 7.69 5.52
C LYS A 56 -0.62 6.44 6.33
N THR A 57 0.16 5.38 6.22
CA THR A 57 -0.12 4.10 6.87
C THR A 57 0.30 4.15 8.34
N ARG A 58 -0.61 3.74 9.23
CA ARG A 58 -0.35 3.71 10.68
C ARG A 58 0.20 2.38 11.17
N LEU A 59 -0.16 1.29 10.51
CA LEU A 59 0.13 -0.09 10.90
C LEU A 59 0.19 -0.95 9.65
N ILE A 60 1.23 -1.78 9.53
CA ILE A 60 1.34 -2.83 8.51
C ILE A 60 0.92 -4.15 9.16
N VAL A 61 0.16 -4.97 8.43
CA VAL A 61 -0.21 -6.32 8.85
C VAL A 61 0.14 -7.29 7.73
N ASP A 62 1.05 -8.22 7.99
CA ASP A 62 1.43 -9.29 7.07
C ASP A 62 1.27 -10.65 7.75
N LEU A 63 0.22 -11.38 7.36
CA LEU A 63 -0.11 -12.69 7.92
C LEU A 63 0.46 -13.86 7.10
N SER A 64 1.30 -13.55 6.10
CA SER A 64 1.94 -14.56 5.26
C SER A 64 2.93 -15.41 6.07
N GLU A 65 3.20 -16.63 5.61
CA GLU A 65 4.24 -17.47 6.22
C GLU A 65 5.64 -16.88 6.00
N GLU A 66 5.81 -16.23 4.85
CA GLU A 66 6.99 -15.48 4.45
C GLU A 66 6.59 -14.01 4.24
N PRO A 67 6.77 -13.13 5.24
CA PRO A 67 6.39 -11.74 5.12
C PRO A 67 7.20 -11.01 4.05
N ASN A 68 6.56 -10.11 3.31
CA ASN A 68 7.21 -9.43 2.18
C ASN A 68 8.43 -8.61 2.65
N LEU A 69 9.62 -8.97 2.16
CA LEU A 69 10.88 -8.35 2.59
C LEU A 69 10.90 -6.83 2.34
N TYR A 70 10.43 -6.39 1.18
CA TYR A 70 10.44 -4.97 0.83
C TYR A 70 9.53 -4.17 1.76
N THR A 71 8.29 -4.63 1.99
CA THR A 71 7.36 -4.01 2.92
C THR A 71 7.93 -3.96 4.34
N GLN A 72 8.66 -4.99 4.77
CA GLN A 72 9.32 -4.99 6.07
C GLN A 72 10.37 -3.89 6.19
N ILE A 73 11.26 -3.77 5.20
CA ILE A 73 12.31 -2.74 5.17
C ILE A 73 11.70 -1.35 5.07
N ALA A 74 10.73 -1.15 4.17
CA ALA A 74 10.06 0.13 3.98
C ALA A 74 9.28 0.54 5.23
N GLY A 75 8.59 -0.39 5.89
CA GLY A 75 7.89 -0.16 7.14
C GLY A 75 8.82 0.32 8.25
N ILE A 76 9.97 -0.33 8.45
CA ILE A 76 10.96 0.13 9.46
C ILE A 76 11.52 1.50 9.09
N SER A 77 11.83 1.72 7.81
CA SER A 77 12.38 2.98 7.31
C SER A 77 11.41 4.14 7.49
N ALA A 78 10.10 3.89 7.40
CA ALA A 78 9.03 4.85 7.69
C ALA A 78 8.63 4.88 9.18
N GLY A 79 9.21 4.02 10.03
CA GLY A 79 8.88 3.93 11.45
C GLY A 79 7.48 3.39 11.74
N ILE A 80 6.92 2.60 10.83
CA ILE A 80 5.58 2.04 10.92
C ILE A 80 5.65 0.69 11.64
N PRO A 81 4.88 0.50 12.73
CA PRO A 81 4.81 -0.80 13.40
C PRO A 81 4.26 -1.88 12.48
N GLN A 82 4.73 -3.11 12.66
CA GLN A 82 4.34 -4.25 11.81
C GLN A 82 3.81 -5.42 12.64
N VAL A 83 2.68 -5.98 12.24
CA VAL A 83 2.13 -7.21 12.82
C VAL A 83 2.41 -8.36 11.87
N ASN A 84 3.24 -9.30 12.32
CA ASN A 84 3.66 -10.44 11.50
C ASN A 84 3.25 -11.75 12.17
N ARG A 85 2.99 -12.79 11.35
CA ARG A 85 2.75 -14.14 11.87
C ARG A 85 4.02 -14.82 12.38
N VAL A 86 5.16 -14.52 11.74
CA VAL A 86 6.46 -15.11 12.05
C VAL A 86 7.46 -14.06 12.52
N GLN A 87 8.40 -14.49 13.35
CA GLN A 87 9.54 -13.66 13.77
C GLN A 87 10.50 -13.46 12.59
N THR A 88 10.97 -12.24 12.39
CA THR A 88 11.97 -11.89 11.37
C THR A 88 13.11 -11.09 12.02
N GLU A 89 14.20 -10.86 11.29
CA GLU A 89 15.28 -9.97 11.75
C GLU A 89 14.83 -8.50 11.81
N TYR A 90 13.76 -8.16 11.11
CA TYR A 90 13.24 -6.81 10.95
C TYR A 90 12.28 -6.44 12.09
N VAL A 91 11.39 -7.34 12.51
CA VAL A 91 10.32 -7.03 13.49
C VAL A 91 10.60 -7.69 14.84
N ASP A 92 10.84 -6.89 15.88
CA ASP A 92 10.95 -7.39 17.26
C ASP A 92 9.62 -7.23 18.00
N HIS A 93 9.12 -8.33 18.56
CA HIS A 93 7.85 -8.36 19.27
C HIS A 93 7.81 -7.35 20.44
N LEU A 94 6.74 -6.57 20.53
CA LEU A 94 6.49 -5.47 21.48
C LEU A 94 7.53 -4.35 21.46
N LYS A 95 8.31 -4.25 20.38
CA LYS A 95 9.16 -3.09 20.11
C LYS A 95 8.65 -2.37 18.87
N ASN A 96 9.23 -2.60 17.69
CA ASN A 96 8.72 -2.05 16.41
C ASN A 96 7.59 -2.88 15.79
N GLY A 97 7.03 -3.84 16.49
CA GLY A 97 5.92 -4.61 15.95
C GLY A 97 5.42 -5.69 16.89
N TYR A 98 4.60 -6.59 16.36
CA TYR A 98 3.97 -7.67 17.10
C TYR A 98 4.04 -8.97 16.31
N VAL A 99 4.76 -9.96 16.85
CA VAL A 99 4.75 -11.32 16.31
C VAL A 99 3.62 -12.14 16.95
N LEU A 100 2.74 -12.72 16.14
CA LEU A 100 1.58 -13.53 16.57
C LEU A 100 1.99 -14.96 16.94
N SER A 101 2.84 -15.10 17.96
CA SER A 101 3.41 -16.39 18.39
C SER A 101 2.39 -17.45 18.80
N LYS A 102 1.17 -17.05 19.20
CA LYS A 102 0.07 -17.96 19.56
C LYS A 102 -1.02 -18.05 18.48
N GLY A 103 -0.70 -17.61 17.27
CA GLY A 103 -1.59 -17.59 16.11
C GLY A 103 -2.58 -16.41 16.11
N ASP A 104 -3.51 -16.46 15.17
CA ASP A 104 -4.36 -15.32 14.78
C ASP A 104 -5.29 -14.79 15.89
N LYS A 105 -5.48 -15.55 16.97
CA LYS A 105 -6.23 -15.09 18.15
C LYS A 105 -5.59 -13.87 18.83
N GLU A 106 -4.30 -13.61 18.59
CA GLU A 106 -3.61 -12.43 19.10
C GLU A 106 -3.78 -11.19 18.21
N LEU A 107 -4.38 -11.32 17.01
CA LEU A 107 -4.43 -10.24 16.02
C LEU A 107 -5.16 -9.01 16.52
N GLU A 108 -6.34 -9.18 17.15
CA GLU A 108 -7.10 -8.07 17.73
C GLU A 108 -6.26 -7.30 18.76
N LYS A 109 -5.58 -8.03 19.65
CA LYS A 109 -4.70 -7.46 20.67
C LYS A 109 -3.52 -6.70 20.02
N ALA A 110 -2.91 -7.27 19.00
CA ALA A 110 -1.79 -6.66 18.28
C ALA A 110 -2.19 -5.35 17.58
N ILE A 111 -3.33 -5.35 16.89
CA ILE A 111 -3.88 -4.16 16.23
C ILE A 111 -4.22 -3.09 17.28
N THR A 112 -4.92 -3.49 18.33
CA THR A 112 -5.37 -2.60 19.42
C THR A 112 -4.17 -1.91 20.10
N HIS A 113 -3.08 -2.64 20.32
CA HIS A 113 -1.86 -2.13 20.93
C HIS A 113 -1.29 -0.90 20.22
N PHE A 114 -1.30 -0.89 18.88
CA PHE A 114 -0.74 0.21 18.09
C PHE A 114 -1.76 1.25 17.61
N LEU A 115 -3.06 0.93 17.64
CA LEU A 115 -4.10 1.83 17.13
C LEU A 115 -4.89 2.57 18.22
N LEU A 116 -5.01 2.04 19.45
CA LEU A 116 -5.76 2.74 20.51
C LEU A 116 -4.93 3.80 21.23
N GLU A 117 -3.67 3.52 21.51
CA GLU A 117 -2.80 4.39 22.28
C GLU A 117 -1.65 4.93 21.44
N LEU A 118 -1.30 6.20 21.65
CA LEU A 118 -0.16 6.81 20.98
C LEU A 118 1.18 6.31 21.53
N LYS A 119 1.22 5.88 22.80
CA LYS A 119 2.47 5.51 23.47
C LYS A 119 3.14 4.29 22.80
N PRO A 120 2.48 3.12 22.62
CA PRO A 120 3.13 1.98 21.99
C PRO A 120 3.54 2.25 20.55
N TRP A 121 2.76 3.06 19.82
CA TRP A 121 3.10 3.46 18.46
C TRP A 121 4.34 4.36 18.43
N ASN A 122 4.45 5.34 19.33
CA ASN A 122 5.62 6.21 19.42
C ASN A 122 6.88 5.44 19.85
N GLU A 123 6.76 4.50 20.79
CA GLU A 123 7.87 3.63 21.20
C GLU A 123 8.36 2.78 20.02
N ALA A 124 7.44 2.23 19.22
CA ALA A 124 7.77 1.48 18.01
C ALA A 124 8.45 2.34 16.93
N LEU A 125 8.02 3.59 16.75
CA LEU A 125 8.67 4.56 15.86
C LEU A 125 10.13 4.81 16.28
N VAL A 126 10.35 5.14 17.56
CA VAL A 126 11.70 5.40 18.09
C VAL A 126 12.59 4.18 17.92
N TYR A 127 12.10 2.99 18.28
CA TYR A 127 12.87 1.76 18.12
C TYR A 127 13.18 1.44 16.65
N SER A 128 12.28 1.73 15.73
CA SER A 128 12.53 1.53 14.29
C SER A 128 13.68 2.40 13.79
N ILE A 129 13.77 3.65 14.27
CA ILE A 129 14.89 4.56 13.97
C ILE A 129 16.22 4.00 14.49
N GLU A 130 16.24 3.45 15.71
CA GLU A 130 17.43 2.82 16.27
C GLU A 130 17.83 1.57 15.48
N LYS A 131 16.86 0.74 15.13
CA LYS A 131 17.08 -0.52 14.43
C LYS A 131 17.61 -0.31 13.01
N ILE A 132 17.08 0.65 12.25
CA ILE A 132 17.57 0.92 10.89
C ILE A 132 19.00 1.48 10.87
N GLN A 133 19.42 2.16 11.95
CA GLN A 133 20.80 2.62 12.10
C GLN A 133 21.80 1.46 12.20
N GLU A 134 21.38 0.27 12.63
CA GLU A 134 22.24 -0.91 12.63
C GLU A 134 22.57 -1.46 11.24
N TYR A 135 21.82 -1.02 10.22
CA TYR A 135 21.93 -1.48 8.84
C TYR A 135 22.35 -0.35 7.88
N THR A 136 22.76 0.81 8.41
CA THR A 136 23.17 1.97 7.59
C THR A 136 24.52 2.53 8.04
N GLY A 137 25.23 3.16 7.10
CA GLY A 137 26.48 3.86 7.35
C GLY A 137 27.61 2.97 7.88
N GLN A 138 28.39 3.51 8.82
CA GLN A 138 29.60 2.87 9.35
C GLN A 138 29.34 1.53 10.05
N ARG A 139 28.18 1.39 10.72
CA ARG A 139 27.82 0.15 11.44
C ARG A 139 27.66 -1.05 10.50
N LEU A 140 27.18 -0.82 9.27
CA LEU A 140 27.07 -1.88 8.28
C LEU A 140 28.46 -2.35 7.82
N ILE A 141 29.39 -1.41 7.62
CA ILE A 141 30.78 -1.71 7.24
C ILE A 141 31.46 -2.55 8.33
N GLU A 142 31.29 -2.18 9.60
CA GLU A 142 31.85 -2.92 10.74
C GLU A 142 31.31 -4.36 10.82
N LYS A 143 30.01 -4.58 10.57
CA LYS A 143 29.43 -5.93 10.49
C LYS A 143 30.07 -6.75 9.36
N TRP A 144 30.25 -6.17 8.18
CA TRP A 144 30.88 -6.85 7.04
C TRP A 144 32.35 -7.19 7.31
N GLU A 145 33.12 -6.28 7.89
CA GLU A 145 34.51 -6.54 8.28
C GLU A 145 34.61 -7.66 9.32
N GLY A 146 33.68 -7.70 10.28
CA GLY A 146 33.57 -8.78 11.26
C GLY A 146 33.36 -10.14 10.60
N TRP A 147 32.35 -10.26 9.73
CA TRP A 147 32.06 -11.50 9.00
C TRP A 147 33.21 -11.95 8.10
N MET A 148 33.95 -11.01 7.49
CA MET A 148 35.12 -11.35 6.68
C MET A 148 36.27 -11.89 7.53
N LYS A 149 36.51 -11.34 8.73
CA LYS A 149 37.55 -11.82 9.65
C LYS A 149 37.23 -13.22 10.20
N GLU A 150 35.98 -13.48 10.58
CA GLU A 150 35.55 -14.80 11.07
C GLU A 150 35.66 -15.90 10.00
N ARG A 151 35.50 -15.56 8.72
CA ARG A 151 35.64 -16.52 7.60
C ARG A 151 37.08 -16.86 7.23
N HIS A 152 38.03 -16.02 7.60
CA HIS A 152 39.46 -16.19 7.26
C HIS A 152 40.32 -16.49 8.50
N GLY A 153 39.70 -16.64 9.68
CA GLY A 153 40.33 -16.97 10.95
C GLY A 153 40.22 -18.45 11.31
#